data_AF-A0A1G9YDH2-F1
#
_entry.id   AF-A0A1G9YDH2-F1
#
_cell.length_a   1.000
_cell.length_b   1.000
_cell.length_c   1.000
_cell.angle_alpha   90.00
_cell.angle_beta   90.00
_cell.angle_gamma   90.00
#
_symmetry.space_group_name_H-M   'P 1'
#
loop_
_entity.id
_entity.type
_entity.pdbx_description
1 polymer ?
#
loop_
_entity_poly.entity_id
_entity_poly.type
_entity_poly.pdbx_seq_one_letter_code
_entity_poly.pdbx_strand_id
1 'polypeptide(L)'
;MVQGGLFITLYDEETLRLYLDRGIYGQHMSPEESEPSSYSNHYPTLADYACGREGNHVFFFRDREIYYGGQLVGSDEHGAFFINGQRSPLGRDADAPLVWDESDRDRYDRVEPGLFTVNDEDEEDDAVCQPFLLRFEDDRDLAGTYIQSDQLYFELGEYPYPLPSNTISGMGFCTLTPGETQTMLELMENEPEGHIEPESDEDIELQGEPVPYSPEYGVDDSEDANPESHLEAGVTANPSLLPEFLRPDDAAICRQVPISPFKPRDMDEADVCYFTEDRIQDGTIPNTVIELKNKRAGKGAATQVVRYLKWLHKRLGPEAEQIEVYLYAPSFTGTFNGYIPEEFTDQIQKVDFSGDRQTTLGE
;
A
#
# COMPACT_ATOMS: atom_id res chain seq x y z
N MET A 1 15.68 -7.32 -4.77
CA MET A 1 14.41 -6.98 -4.12
C MET A 1 13.37 -8.04 -4.38
N VAL A 2 12.74 -8.55 -3.32
CA VAL A 2 11.57 -9.41 -3.36
C VAL A 2 10.41 -8.63 -3.98
N GLN A 3 9.77 -9.20 -5.00
CA GLN A 3 8.64 -8.56 -5.67
C GLN A 3 7.33 -8.83 -4.92
N GLY A 4 6.61 -7.75 -4.61
CA GLY A 4 5.21 -7.81 -4.19
C GLY A 4 4.29 -7.33 -5.33
N GLY A 5 3.03 -7.09 -4.98
CA GLY A 5 2.03 -6.62 -5.92
C GLY A 5 1.16 -5.50 -5.35
N LEU A 6 0.49 -4.78 -6.23
CA LEU A 6 -0.55 -3.82 -5.93
C LEU A 6 -1.86 -4.34 -6.52
N PHE A 7 -2.93 -4.31 -5.73
CA PHE A 7 -4.24 -4.81 -6.11
C PHE A 7 -5.27 -3.70 -6.02
N ILE A 8 -5.81 -3.32 -7.17
CA ILE A 8 -6.50 -2.05 -7.36
C ILE A 8 -7.91 -2.32 -7.90
N THR A 9 -8.93 -1.82 -7.22
CA THR A 9 -10.31 -1.93 -7.70
C THR A 9 -10.59 -0.85 -8.73
N LEU A 10 -11.15 -1.23 -9.88
CA LEU A 10 -11.64 -0.31 -10.91
C LEU A 10 -13.16 -0.38 -11.04
N TYR A 11 -13.76 0.70 -11.52
CA TYR A 11 -15.21 0.89 -11.58
C TYR A 11 -15.81 0.51 -12.94
N ASP A 12 -15.05 0.57 -14.03
CA ASP A 12 -15.55 0.25 -15.38
C ASP A 12 -14.45 -0.26 -16.34
N GLU A 13 -14.90 -0.80 -17.47
CA GLU A 13 -14.06 -1.45 -18.48
C GLU A 13 -13.29 -0.44 -19.36
N GLU A 14 -13.86 0.75 -19.62
CA GLU A 14 -13.20 1.79 -20.42
C GLU A 14 -11.99 2.36 -19.68
N THR A 15 -12.10 2.56 -18.36
CA THR A 15 -10.97 2.91 -17.48
C THR A 15 -9.90 1.84 -17.48
N LEU A 16 -10.29 0.58 -17.34
CA LEU A 16 -9.36 -0.54 -17.39
C LEU A 16 -8.57 -0.53 -18.70
N ARG A 17 -9.25 -0.44 -19.84
CA ARG A 17 -8.60 -0.34 -21.16
C ARG A 17 -7.66 0.85 -21.27
N LEU A 18 -8.11 2.03 -20.83
CA LEU A 18 -7.28 3.24 -20.83
C LEU A 18 -5.99 3.04 -20.02
N TYR A 19 -6.10 2.48 -18.81
CA TYR A 19 -4.96 2.28 -17.93
C TYR A 19 -4.01 1.22 -18.46
N LEU A 20 -4.53 0.14 -19.04
CA LEU A 20 -3.72 -0.89 -19.69
C LEU A 20 -3.00 -0.36 -20.94
N ASP A 21 -3.70 0.36 -21.82
CA ASP A 21 -3.14 0.95 -23.05
C ASP A 21 -2.03 1.96 -22.72
N ARG A 22 -2.26 2.83 -21.73
CA ARG A 22 -1.32 3.91 -21.40
C ARG A 22 -0.26 3.52 -20.37
N GLY A 23 -0.37 2.37 -19.72
CA GLY A 23 0.53 1.96 -18.64
C GLY A 23 0.50 2.93 -17.45
N ILE A 24 -0.68 3.50 -17.15
CA ILE A 24 -0.87 4.54 -16.12
C ILE A 24 -2.08 4.20 -15.27
N TYR A 25 -1.98 4.43 -13.97
CA TYR A 25 -3.12 4.44 -13.06
C TYR A 25 -3.11 5.72 -12.21
N GLY A 26 -4.28 6.37 -12.07
CA GLY A 26 -4.47 7.51 -11.18
C GLY A 26 -5.80 7.39 -10.43
N GLN A 27 -5.75 7.35 -9.11
CA GLN A 27 -6.95 7.26 -8.28
C GLN A 27 -7.66 8.61 -8.21
N HIS A 28 -8.99 8.60 -8.32
CA HIS A 28 -9.79 9.78 -8.04
C HIS A 28 -9.71 10.14 -6.55
N MET A 29 -9.34 11.39 -6.26
CA MET A 29 -9.20 11.92 -4.91
C MET A 29 -9.79 13.32 -4.82
N SER A 30 -10.32 13.67 -3.66
CA SER A 30 -10.67 15.07 -3.36
C SER A 30 -9.41 15.94 -3.43
N PRO A 31 -9.47 17.14 -4.03
CA PRO A 31 -8.33 18.06 -4.09
C PRO A 31 -8.00 18.60 -2.70
N GLU A 32 -6.70 18.68 -2.39
CA GLU A 32 -6.19 19.20 -1.12
C GLU A 32 -5.51 20.55 -1.34
N GLU A 33 -6.27 21.65 -1.28
CA GLU A 33 -5.77 23.02 -1.49
C GLU A 33 -4.90 23.55 -0.33
N SER A 34 -4.96 22.89 0.81
CA SER A 34 -4.19 23.21 2.01
C SER A 34 -3.60 21.95 2.63
N GLU A 35 -3.11 22.07 3.86
CA GLU A 35 -2.72 20.91 4.67
C GLU A 35 -3.91 19.95 4.82
N PRO A 36 -3.74 18.65 4.49
CA PRO A 36 -4.82 17.67 4.60
C PRO A 36 -5.28 17.51 6.05
N SER A 37 -6.60 17.43 6.23
CA SER A 37 -7.14 17.19 7.56
C SER A 37 -6.86 15.76 8.03
N SER A 38 -6.91 15.52 9.35
CA SER A 38 -6.75 14.16 9.90
C SER A 38 -7.86 13.17 9.50
N TYR A 39 -8.95 13.66 8.90
CA TYR A 39 -10.07 12.86 8.41
C TYR A 39 -10.03 12.68 6.89
N SER A 40 -9.06 13.30 6.21
CA SER A 40 -8.89 13.15 4.78
C SER A 40 -8.30 11.77 4.44
N ASN A 41 -8.73 11.23 3.30
CA ASN A 41 -8.15 10.03 2.70
C ASN A 41 -6.81 10.31 2.00
N HIS A 42 -6.31 11.55 2.02
CA HIS A 42 -5.06 11.94 1.36
C HIS A 42 -3.87 11.08 1.79
N TYR A 43 -3.56 11.04 3.10
CA TYR A 43 -2.42 10.29 3.60
C TYR A 43 -2.58 8.77 3.51
N PRO A 44 -3.76 8.18 3.81
CA PRO A 44 -3.99 6.77 3.52
C PRO A 44 -3.75 6.40 2.05
N THR A 45 -4.22 7.23 1.11
CA THR A 45 -4.00 7.00 -0.32
C THR A 45 -2.53 7.21 -0.69
N LEU A 46 -1.86 8.23 -0.14
CA LEU A 46 -0.42 8.39 -0.35
C LEU A 46 0.36 7.16 0.12
N ALA A 47 -0.02 6.55 1.26
CA ALA A 47 0.59 5.32 1.75
C ALA A 47 0.38 4.12 0.79
N ASP A 48 -0.77 4.05 0.11
CA ASP A 48 -1.03 3.05 -0.93
C ASP A 48 -0.04 3.18 -2.11
N TYR A 49 0.26 4.38 -2.58
CA TYR A 49 1.24 4.59 -3.64
C TYR A 49 2.68 4.41 -3.14
N ALA A 50 2.94 4.85 -1.90
CA ALA A 50 4.27 4.88 -1.29
C ALA A 50 4.89 3.50 -1.03
N CYS A 51 4.07 2.46 -0.87
CA CYS A 51 4.55 1.10 -0.68
C CYS A 51 5.12 0.46 -1.96
N GLY A 52 4.74 0.97 -3.13
CA GLY A 52 5.23 0.49 -4.42
C GLY A 52 6.74 0.71 -4.58
N ARG A 53 7.41 -0.27 -5.18
CA ARG A 53 8.80 -0.21 -5.65
C ARG A 53 8.87 -0.62 -7.11
N GLU A 54 9.90 -0.16 -7.81
CA GLU A 54 10.19 -0.59 -9.17
C GLU A 54 10.14 -2.12 -9.28
N GLY A 55 9.44 -2.62 -10.29
CA GLY A 55 9.26 -4.05 -10.52
C GLY A 55 8.15 -4.73 -9.71
N ASN A 56 7.45 -4.04 -8.79
CA ASN A 56 6.23 -4.60 -8.19
C ASN A 56 5.13 -4.75 -9.26
N HIS A 57 4.32 -5.80 -9.14
CA HIS A 57 3.27 -6.11 -10.10
C HIS A 57 2.00 -5.31 -9.84
N VAL A 58 1.30 -4.89 -10.89
CA VAL A 58 0.01 -4.19 -10.80
C VAL A 58 -1.10 -5.12 -11.29
N PHE A 59 -2.13 -5.29 -10.47
CA PHE A 59 -3.32 -6.07 -10.76
C PHE A 59 -4.58 -5.24 -10.58
N PHE A 60 -5.51 -5.33 -11.51
CA PHE A 60 -6.79 -4.63 -11.46
C PHE A 60 -7.93 -5.61 -11.16
N PHE A 61 -8.76 -5.30 -10.17
CA PHE A 61 -9.97 -6.04 -9.84
C PHE A 61 -11.20 -5.33 -10.39
N ARG A 62 -12.04 -6.07 -11.12
CA ARG A 62 -13.31 -5.56 -11.64
C ARG A 62 -14.27 -6.72 -11.87
N ASP A 63 -15.53 -6.59 -11.46
CA ASP A 63 -16.61 -7.55 -11.77
C ASP A 63 -16.25 -9.04 -11.54
N ARG A 64 -15.53 -9.34 -10.44
CA ARG A 64 -15.03 -10.69 -10.08
C ARG A 64 -13.92 -11.21 -11.00
N GLU A 65 -13.27 -10.34 -11.75
CA GLU A 65 -12.13 -10.65 -12.61
C GLU A 65 -10.91 -9.87 -12.12
N ILE A 66 -9.74 -10.48 -12.28
CA ILE A 66 -8.45 -9.91 -11.90
C ILE A 66 -7.58 -9.86 -13.14
N TYR A 67 -7.24 -8.65 -13.57
CA TYR A 67 -6.48 -8.35 -14.78
C TYR A 67 -5.04 -8.00 -14.44
N TYR A 68 -4.09 -8.47 -15.23
CA TYR A 68 -2.71 -8.05 -15.13
C TYR A 68 -2.50 -6.69 -15.81
N GLY A 69 -1.82 -5.77 -15.12
CA GLY A 69 -1.43 -4.47 -15.65
C GLY A 69 -0.01 -4.47 -16.21
N GLY A 70 0.97 -4.79 -15.36
CA GLY A 70 2.39 -4.69 -15.67
C GLY A 70 3.23 -4.60 -14.40
N GLN A 71 4.45 -4.11 -14.53
CA GLN A 71 5.39 -3.86 -13.45
C GLN A 71 5.61 -2.38 -13.25
N LEU A 72 5.64 -1.91 -12.01
CA LEU A 72 5.87 -0.51 -11.69
C LEU A 72 7.21 -0.02 -12.22
N VAL A 73 7.19 1.18 -12.79
CA VAL A 73 8.37 1.95 -13.19
C VAL A 73 8.58 3.06 -12.16
N GLY A 74 9.81 3.24 -11.68
CA GLY A 74 10.10 4.28 -10.69
C GLY A 74 11.39 4.03 -9.93
N SER A 75 11.30 4.13 -8.61
CA SER A 75 12.44 3.94 -7.70
C SER A 75 12.36 2.59 -7.00
N ASP A 76 13.52 1.96 -6.78
CA ASP A 76 13.69 0.81 -5.92
C ASP A 76 14.06 1.20 -4.47
N GLU A 77 14.51 2.44 -4.23
CA GLU A 77 14.92 2.92 -2.90
C GLU A 77 13.76 3.56 -2.12
N HIS A 78 12.84 4.23 -2.81
CA HIS A 78 11.71 4.96 -2.25
C HIS A 78 10.43 4.69 -3.06
N GLY A 79 9.29 5.28 -2.67
CA GLY A 79 8.01 5.08 -3.34
C GLY A 79 8.09 5.26 -4.86
N ALA A 80 7.69 4.23 -5.62
CA ALA A 80 7.66 4.21 -7.08
C ALA A 80 6.34 4.76 -7.62
N PHE A 81 6.15 6.07 -7.46
CA PHE A 81 5.01 6.78 -8.01
C PHE A 81 5.41 8.17 -8.49
N PHE A 82 4.49 8.83 -9.19
CA PHE A 82 4.69 10.15 -9.76
C PHE A 82 3.64 11.13 -9.23
N ILE A 83 4.00 12.40 -9.22
CA ILE A 83 3.16 13.51 -8.78
C ILE A 83 2.56 14.18 -10.01
N ASN A 84 1.25 14.42 -9.99
CA ASN A 84 0.49 14.97 -11.11
C ASN A 84 -0.29 16.22 -10.72
N GLY A 85 0.15 17.37 -11.21
CA GLY A 85 -0.44 18.67 -10.91
C GLY A 85 -0.26 19.14 -9.46
N GLN A 86 -0.88 20.27 -9.13
CA GLN A 86 -0.66 20.98 -7.85
C GLN A 86 -1.81 20.83 -6.83
N ARG A 87 -2.69 19.84 -7.03
CA ARG A 87 -3.88 19.59 -6.17
C ARG A 87 -3.58 18.77 -4.91
N SER A 88 -2.31 18.56 -4.60
CA SER A 88 -1.84 17.97 -3.35
C SER A 88 -0.71 18.83 -2.75
N PRO A 89 -0.42 18.69 -1.45
CA PRO A 89 0.76 19.30 -0.83
C PRO A 89 2.04 18.97 -1.61
N LEU A 90 2.28 17.67 -1.87
CA LEU A 90 3.42 17.19 -2.66
C LEU A 90 3.49 17.82 -4.06
N GLY A 91 2.33 17.97 -4.72
CA GLY A 91 2.22 18.63 -6.03
C GLY A 91 2.65 20.09 -6.02
N ARG A 92 2.32 20.84 -4.98
CA ARG A 92 2.74 22.23 -4.83
C ARG A 92 4.22 22.34 -4.48
N ASP A 93 4.71 21.49 -3.59
CA ASP A 93 6.11 21.52 -3.15
C ASP A 93 7.06 21.14 -4.30
N ALA A 94 6.64 20.22 -5.17
CA ALA A 94 7.38 19.81 -6.36
C ALA A 94 7.18 20.73 -7.58
N ASP A 95 6.31 21.75 -7.50
CA ASP A 95 5.82 22.54 -8.65
C ASP A 95 5.41 21.63 -9.83
N ALA A 96 4.68 20.55 -9.52
CA ALA A 96 4.41 19.48 -10.48
C ALA A 96 3.44 19.96 -11.59
N PRO A 97 3.79 19.74 -12.87
CA PRO A 97 2.87 20.01 -13.97
C PRO A 97 1.72 18.99 -13.96
N LEU A 98 0.56 19.42 -14.48
CA LEU A 98 -0.52 18.49 -14.83
C LEU A 98 -0.13 17.79 -16.14
N VAL A 99 0.16 16.50 -16.06
CA VAL A 99 0.62 15.68 -17.19
C VAL A 99 -0.38 14.59 -17.56
N TRP A 100 -1.27 14.23 -16.65
CA TRP A 100 -2.37 13.31 -16.90
C TRP A 100 -3.68 14.02 -16.55
N ASP A 101 -4.52 14.24 -17.55
CA ASP A 101 -5.77 14.99 -17.42
C ASP A 101 -6.93 14.20 -18.03
N GLU A 102 -7.74 13.59 -17.16
CA GLU A 102 -8.95 12.89 -17.57
C GLU A 102 -10.18 13.82 -17.63
N SER A 103 -10.05 15.12 -17.37
CA SER A 103 -11.19 16.03 -17.22
C SER A 103 -12.06 16.20 -18.46
N ASP A 104 -11.56 15.82 -19.64
CA ASP A 104 -12.27 15.91 -20.92
C ASP A 104 -12.94 14.58 -21.36
N ARG A 105 -12.99 13.56 -20.49
CA ARG A 105 -13.72 12.30 -20.77
C ARG A 105 -15.22 12.55 -20.86
N ASP A 106 -15.89 11.88 -21.80
CA ASP A 106 -17.32 12.06 -22.10
C ASP A 106 -18.25 11.82 -20.91
N ARG A 107 -17.80 11.04 -19.92
CA ARG A 107 -18.56 10.67 -18.72
C ARG A 107 -18.28 11.56 -17.51
N TYR A 108 -17.41 12.55 -17.65
CA TYR A 108 -17.10 13.51 -16.60
C TYR A 108 -17.59 14.89 -16.96
N ASP A 109 -17.95 15.65 -15.93
CA ASP A 109 -18.23 17.06 -16.04
C ASP A 109 -16.99 17.84 -15.64
N ARG A 110 -16.34 18.45 -16.64
CA ARG A 110 -15.14 19.27 -16.43
C ARG A 110 -15.44 20.47 -15.53
N VAL A 111 -14.68 20.61 -14.45
CA VAL A 111 -14.64 21.85 -13.66
C VAL A 111 -13.55 22.76 -14.23
N GLU A 112 -12.33 22.25 -14.33
CA GLU A 112 -11.15 22.88 -14.94
C GLU A 112 -10.11 21.80 -15.30
N PRO A 113 -8.99 22.09 -16.00
CA PRO A 113 -7.98 21.07 -16.31
C PRO A 113 -7.52 20.30 -15.06
N GLY A 114 -7.60 18.97 -15.11
CA GLY A 114 -7.24 18.08 -14.00
C GLY A 114 -8.21 18.05 -12.82
N LEU A 115 -9.38 18.70 -12.94
CA LEU A 115 -10.42 18.73 -11.92
C LEU A 115 -11.81 18.54 -12.56
N PHE A 116 -12.53 17.51 -12.13
CA PHE A 116 -13.79 17.11 -12.74
C PHE A 116 -14.73 16.45 -11.73
N THR A 117 -16.02 16.39 -12.03
CA THR A 117 -16.98 15.58 -11.28
C THR A 117 -17.30 14.32 -12.07
N VAL A 118 -17.50 13.21 -11.37
CA VAL A 118 -17.88 11.93 -11.99
C VAL A 118 -19.39 11.88 -12.06
N ASN A 119 -19.95 11.76 -13.27
CA ASN A 119 -21.40 11.73 -13.46
C ASN A 119 -21.95 10.34 -13.07
N ASP A 120 -22.15 10.12 -11.77
CA ASP A 120 -22.81 8.92 -11.26
C ASP A 120 -24.19 9.28 -10.69
N GLU A 121 -25.22 8.50 -11.03
CA GLU A 121 -26.62 8.83 -10.69
C GLU A 121 -26.92 8.82 -9.18
N ASP A 122 -25.96 8.34 -8.36
CA ASP A 122 -26.13 7.99 -6.95
C ASP A 122 -25.18 8.73 -5.95
N GLU A 123 -24.26 9.59 -6.39
CA GLU A 123 -23.29 10.31 -5.51
C GLU A 123 -23.40 11.85 -5.61
N GLU A 124 -23.00 12.57 -4.54
CA GLU A 124 -22.91 14.04 -4.58
C GLU A 124 -21.80 14.46 -5.57
N ASP A 125 -22.04 15.53 -6.35
CA ASP A 125 -21.13 16.11 -7.36
C ASP A 125 -19.86 16.73 -6.73
N ASP A 126 -19.08 15.97 -5.97
CA ASP A 126 -17.81 16.43 -5.42
C ASP A 126 -16.71 16.37 -6.48
N ALA A 127 -16.00 17.48 -6.65
CA ALA A 127 -14.91 17.56 -7.61
C ALA A 127 -13.73 16.67 -7.16
N VAL A 128 -13.21 15.88 -8.09
CA VAL A 128 -12.07 14.98 -7.92
C VAL A 128 -10.91 15.35 -8.83
N CYS A 129 -9.72 14.94 -8.44
CA CYS A 129 -8.46 15.06 -9.17
C CYS A 129 -7.64 13.78 -9.02
N GLN A 130 -6.52 13.67 -9.72
CA GLN A 130 -5.61 12.52 -9.66
C GLN A 130 -4.20 13.01 -9.35
N PRO A 131 -3.88 13.32 -8.07
CA PRO A 131 -2.63 13.97 -7.69
C PRO A 131 -1.41 13.04 -7.76
N PHE A 132 -1.65 11.72 -7.82
CA PHE A 132 -0.62 10.69 -7.86
C PHE A 132 -0.88 9.74 -9.02
N LEU A 133 0.20 9.29 -9.66
CA LEU A 133 0.16 8.32 -10.75
C LEU A 133 1.09 7.15 -10.45
N LEU A 134 0.61 5.94 -10.73
CA LEU A 134 1.49 4.80 -10.97
C LEU A 134 1.76 4.72 -12.46
N ARG A 135 3.01 4.41 -12.82
CA ARG A 135 3.37 4.00 -14.18
C ARG A 135 3.81 2.56 -14.16
N PHE A 136 3.41 1.80 -15.16
CA PHE A 136 3.79 0.41 -15.29
C PHE A 136 4.01 0.01 -16.74
N GLU A 137 4.90 -0.94 -16.93
CA GLU A 137 5.27 -1.52 -18.23
C GLU A 137 5.13 -3.04 -18.14
N ASP A 138 4.65 -3.68 -19.21
CA ASP A 138 4.49 -5.14 -19.23
C ASP A 138 5.67 -5.83 -19.91
N ASP A 139 6.58 -6.34 -19.09
CA ASP A 139 7.73 -7.14 -19.55
C ASP A 139 7.42 -8.65 -19.63
N ARG A 140 6.17 -9.06 -19.37
CA ARG A 140 5.75 -10.47 -19.33
C ARG A 140 4.81 -10.87 -20.46
N ASP A 141 4.40 -9.92 -21.30
CA ASP A 141 3.36 -10.11 -22.31
C ASP A 141 2.05 -10.66 -21.68
N LEU A 142 1.70 -10.17 -20.49
CA LEU A 142 0.52 -10.57 -19.73
C LEU A 142 -0.55 -9.47 -19.63
N ALA A 143 -0.28 -8.22 -20.03
CA ALA A 143 -1.20 -7.09 -19.88
C ALA A 143 -2.59 -7.44 -20.42
N GLY A 144 -3.65 -7.18 -19.65
CA GLY A 144 -5.03 -7.50 -20.02
C GLY A 144 -5.41 -8.98 -19.90
N THR A 145 -4.46 -9.90 -19.66
CA THR A 145 -4.77 -11.29 -19.28
C THR A 145 -5.46 -11.30 -17.92
N TYR A 146 -6.49 -12.13 -17.78
CA TYR A 146 -7.25 -12.17 -16.54
C TYR A 146 -7.63 -13.57 -16.08
N ILE A 147 -7.86 -13.66 -14.78
CA ILE A 147 -8.41 -14.81 -14.08
C ILE A 147 -9.71 -14.41 -13.39
N GLN A 148 -10.57 -15.39 -13.07
CA GLN A 148 -11.69 -15.17 -12.17
C GLN A 148 -11.17 -15.05 -10.73
N SER A 149 -11.76 -14.15 -9.94
CA SER A 149 -11.37 -13.94 -8.54
C SER A 149 -11.51 -15.21 -7.71
N ASP A 150 -12.49 -16.06 -8.04
CA ASP A 150 -12.68 -17.34 -7.37
C ASP A 150 -11.47 -18.26 -7.58
N GLN A 151 -10.78 -18.22 -8.73
CA GLN A 151 -9.54 -19.01 -8.94
C GLN A 151 -8.49 -18.64 -7.89
N LEU A 152 -8.24 -17.34 -7.71
CA LEU A 152 -7.32 -16.85 -6.68
C LEU A 152 -7.77 -17.30 -5.29
N TYR A 153 -9.03 -17.06 -4.93
CA TYR A 153 -9.49 -17.37 -3.57
C TYR A 153 -9.64 -18.87 -3.27
N PHE A 154 -9.69 -19.74 -4.29
CA PHE A 154 -9.55 -21.18 -4.10
C PHE A 154 -8.13 -21.54 -3.65
N GLU A 155 -7.11 -20.98 -4.29
CA GLU A 155 -5.70 -21.19 -3.91
C GLU A 155 -5.39 -20.56 -2.55
N LEU A 156 -5.78 -19.31 -2.34
CA LEU A 156 -5.55 -18.62 -1.06
C LEU A 156 -6.37 -19.22 0.10
N GLY A 157 -7.44 -19.96 -0.21
CA GLY A 157 -8.28 -20.65 0.77
C GLY A 157 -7.56 -21.77 1.54
N GLU A 158 -6.36 -22.17 1.10
CA GLU A 158 -5.52 -23.13 1.80
C GLU A 158 -4.89 -22.53 3.08
N TYR A 159 -4.73 -21.21 3.15
CA TYR A 159 -4.14 -20.54 4.30
C TYR A 159 -5.15 -20.35 5.45
N PRO A 160 -4.80 -20.72 6.70
CA PRO A 160 -5.72 -20.65 7.84
C PRO A 160 -5.83 -19.25 8.47
N TYR A 161 -5.50 -18.20 7.72
CA TYR A 161 -5.44 -16.79 8.14
C TYR A 161 -5.77 -15.86 6.96
N PRO A 162 -6.23 -14.62 7.23
CA PRO A 162 -6.48 -13.64 6.18
C PRO A 162 -5.17 -13.13 5.57
N LEU A 163 -5.24 -12.82 4.28
CA LEU A 163 -4.20 -12.17 3.49
C LEU A 163 -4.70 -10.79 3.03
N PRO A 164 -3.79 -9.88 2.64
CA PRO A 164 -4.15 -8.55 2.13
C PRO A 164 -5.24 -8.53 1.05
N SER A 165 -5.23 -9.44 0.08
CA SER A 165 -6.30 -9.49 -0.93
C SER A 165 -7.69 -9.74 -0.32
N ASN A 166 -7.79 -10.41 0.84
CA ASN A 166 -9.07 -10.64 1.50
C ASN A 166 -9.71 -9.36 2.07
N THR A 167 -8.97 -8.26 2.21
CA THR A 167 -9.50 -6.97 2.69
C THR A 167 -9.90 -6.01 1.58
N ILE A 168 -9.68 -6.37 0.31
CA ILE A 168 -10.02 -5.49 -0.83
C ILE A 168 -11.51 -5.10 -0.85
N SER A 169 -12.38 -5.92 -0.26
CA SER A 169 -13.81 -5.62 -0.14
C SER A 169 -14.06 -4.37 0.70
N GLY A 170 -14.34 -3.25 0.03
CA GLY A 170 -14.54 -1.93 0.66
C GLY A 170 -13.29 -1.04 0.63
N MET A 171 -12.22 -1.49 -0.02
CA MET A 171 -11.01 -0.73 -0.29
C MET A 171 -10.84 -0.54 -1.82
N GLY A 172 -10.30 0.61 -2.22
CA GLY A 172 -9.94 0.85 -3.62
C GLY A 172 -8.57 0.25 -3.99
N PHE A 173 -7.76 -0.07 -3.00
CA PHE A 173 -6.36 -0.43 -3.15
C PHE A 173 -5.91 -1.30 -1.97
N CYS A 174 -5.13 -2.35 -2.20
CA CYS A 174 -4.29 -2.95 -1.18
C CYS A 174 -2.98 -3.48 -1.78
N THR A 175 -1.98 -3.68 -0.93
CA THR A 175 -0.76 -4.41 -1.30
C THR A 175 -1.01 -5.90 -1.34
N LEU A 176 -0.25 -6.64 -2.13
CA LEU A 176 -0.20 -8.10 -2.16
C LEU A 176 1.14 -8.58 -1.62
N THR A 177 1.09 -9.62 -0.80
CA THR A 177 2.30 -10.32 -0.37
C THR A 177 3.02 -10.96 -1.57
N PRO A 178 4.32 -11.29 -1.45
CA PRO A 178 5.03 -12.04 -2.49
C PRO A 178 4.38 -13.38 -2.81
N GLY A 179 3.81 -14.06 -1.80
CA GLY A 179 3.07 -15.31 -2.01
C GLY A 179 1.82 -15.11 -2.87
N GLU A 180 0.97 -14.13 -2.53
CA GLU A 180 -0.23 -13.80 -3.32
C GLU A 180 0.12 -13.38 -4.75
N THR A 181 1.17 -12.56 -4.89
CA THR A 181 1.66 -12.07 -6.18
C THR A 181 2.09 -13.25 -7.06
N GLN A 182 2.86 -14.19 -6.50
CA GLN A 182 3.28 -15.38 -7.21
C GLN A 182 2.09 -16.24 -7.63
N THR A 183 1.13 -16.48 -6.73
CA THR A 183 -0.09 -17.24 -7.04
C THR A 183 -0.88 -16.59 -8.18
N MET A 184 -1.08 -15.27 -8.16
CA MET A 184 -1.75 -14.57 -9.26
C MET A 184 -1.03 -14.74 -10.60
N LEU A 185 0.29 -14.56 -10.62
CA LEU A 185 1.10 -14.72 -11.83
C LEU A 185 1.03 -16.15 -12.36
N GLU A 186 1.16 -17.15 -11.49
CA GLU A 186 1.08 -18.56 -11.87
C GLU A 186 -0.30 -18.90 -12.46
N LEU A 187 -1.39 -18.39 -11.88
CA LEU A 187 -2.73 -18.57 -12.42
C LEU A 187 -2.88 -17.90 -13.80
N MET A 188 -2.37 -16.68 -13.98
CA MET A 188 -2.45 -15.97 -15.26
C MET A 188 -1.61 -16.63 -16.37
N GLU A 189 -0.45 -17.18 -16.03
CA GLU A 189 0.44 -17.84 -16.99
C GLU A 189 -0.05 -19.23 -17.41
N ASN A 190 -0.63 -19.99 -16.47
CA ASN A 190 -0.94 -21.39 -16.69
C ASN A 190 -2.44 -21.66 -16.91
N GLU A 191 -3.31 -20.86 -16.29
CA GLU A 191 -4.76 -21.07 -16.25
C GLU A 191 -5.56 -19.76 -16.45
N PRO A 192 -5.23 -18.93 -17.47
CA PRO A 192 -5.98 -17.70 -17.71
C PRO A 192 -7.42 -18.03 -18.14
N GLU A 193 -8.37 -17.23 -17.66
CA GLU A 193 -9.76 -17.32 -18.12
C GLU A 193 -9.93 -16.61 -19.48
N GLY A 194 -9.21 -15.51 -19.70
CA GLY A 194 -9.27 -14.77 -20.93
C GLY A 194 -8.28 -13.62 -21.01
N HIS A 195 -8.51 -12.75 -21.99
CA HIS A 195 -7.68 -11.59 -22.28
C HIS A 195 -8.54 -10.45 -22.84
N ILE A 196 -8.20 -9.21 -22.49
CA ILE A 196 -8.72 -7.99 -23.11
C ILE A 196 -7.56 -7.28 -23.78
N GLU A 197 -7.79 -6.81 -25.00
CA GLU A 197 -6.80 -6.00 -25.70
C GLU A 197 -6.58 -4.67 -24.95
N PRO A 198 -5.33 -4.30 -24.64
CA PRO A 198 -4.98 -3.05 -23.97
C PRO A 198 -5.02 -1.89 -24.97
N GLU A 199 -6.18 -1.66 -25.57
CA GLU A 199 -6.43 -0.58 -26.53
C GLU A 199 -7.61 0.27 -26.05
N SER A 200 -7.43 1.60 -26.01
CA SER A 200 -8.46 2.55 -25.63
C SER A 200 -8.81 3.49 -26.79
N ASP A 201 -10.10 3.81 -26.91
CA ASP A 201 -10.61 4.82 -27.85
C ASP A 201 -10.55 6.25 -27.27
N GLU A 202 -10.17 6.38 -25.99
CA GLU A 202 -10.07 7.67 -25.28
C GLU A 202 -8.83 8.45 -25.74
N ASP A 203 -9.02 9.71 -26.14
CA ASP A 203 -7.94 10.63 -26.55
C ASP A 203 -7.23 11.26 -25.34
N ILE A 204 -6.74 10.40 -24.44
CA ILE A 204 -5.98 10.79 -23.26
C ILE A 204 -4.57 10.22 -23.39
N GLU A 205 -3.59 11.11 -23.29
CA GLU A 205 -2.17 10.78 -23.34
C GLU A 205 -1.41 11.56 -22.27
N LEU A 206 -0.30 10.98 -21.82
CA LEU A 206 0.62 11.64 -20.91
C LEU A 206 1.28 12.85 -21.59
N GLN A 207 0.95 14.04 -21.10
CA GLN A 207 1.44 15.32 -21.61
C GLN A 207 2.75 15.71 -20.92
N GLY A 208 3.88 15.27 -21.48
CA GLY A 208 5.21 15.59 -20.95
C GLY A 208 5.73 14.53 -19.98
N GLU A 209 6.74 14.89 -19.19
CA GLU A 209 7.36 13.97 -18.23
C GLU A 209 6.76 14.18 -16.83
N PRO A 210 6.18 13.13 -16.22
CA PRO A 210 5.67 13.20 -14.86
C PRO A 210 6.81 13.38 -13.87
N VAL A 211 6.56 14.10 -12.77
CA VAL A 211 7.57 14.31 -11.72
C VAL A 211 7.60 13.07 -10.83
N PRO A 212 8.70 12.29 -10.78
CA PRO A 212 8.79 11.17 -9.87
C PRO A 212 8.78 11.67 -8.42
N TYR A 213 8.16 10.92 -7.52
CA TYR A 213 8.31 11.19 -6.10
C TYR A 213 9.80 11.15 -5.70
N SER A 214 10.20 12.10 -4.85
CA SER A 214 11.50 12.14 -4.22
C SER A 214 11.28 12.36 -2.73
N PRO A 215 12.08 11.74 -1.85
CA PRO A 215 12.03 11.98 -0.40
C PRO A 215 12.02 13.45 0.02
N GLU A 216 12.59 14.35 -0.78
CA GLU A 216 12.63 15.80 -0.52
C GLU A 216 11.25 16.48 -0.52
N TYR A 217 10.22 15.85 -1.11
CA TYR A 217 8.84 16.35 -1.10
C TYR A 217 8.02 15.82 0.09
N GLY A 218 8.57 14.88 0.85
CA GLY A 218 7.92 14.31 2.03
C GLY A 218 8.25 15.08 3.31
N VAL A 219 7.98 14.45 4.45
CA VAL A 219 8.45 14.94 5.75
C VAL A 219 9.96 14.74 5.89
N ASP A 220 10.63 15.73 6.50
CA ASP A 220 12.06 15.66 6.80
C ASP A 220 12.34 14.66 7.93
N ASP A 221 11.49 14.67 8.97
CA ASP A 221 11.63 13.83 10.16
C ASP A 221 10.30 13.13 10.52
N SER A 222 10.40 11.97 11.18
CA SER A 222 9.21 11.24 11.67
C SER A 222 8.36 12.06 12.66
N GLU A 223 8.95 13.04 13.36
CA GLU A 223 8.25 13.94 14.30
C GLU A 223 7.28 14.90 13.60
N ASP A 224 7.53 15.24 12.34
CA ASP A 224 6.70 16.18 11.58
C ASP A 224 5.43 15.53 11.02
N ALA A 225 5.39 14.20 10.99
CA ALA A 225 4.29 13.43 10.44
C ALA A 225 3.07 13.42 11.37
N ASN A 226 1.99 14.06 10.90
CA ASN A 226 0.71 14.08 11.59
C ASN A 226 -0.44 14.15 10.57
N PRO A 227 -1.44 13.26 10.64
CA PRO A 227 -1.71 12.19 11.63
C PRO A 227 -0.85 10.91 11.45
N GLU A 228 -1.19 9.82 12.13
CA GLU A 228 -0.49 8.52 12.05
C GLU A 228 -0.40 7.96 10.61
N SER A 229 -1.43 8.18 9.78
CA SER A 229 -1.37 7.82 8.36
C SER A 229 -0.36 8.64 7.56
N HIS A 230 -0.04 9.88 7.99
CA HIS A 230 1.06 10.64 7.40
C HIS A 230 2.41 10.00 7.75
N LEU A 231 2.56 9.48 8.97
CA LEU A 231 3.77 8.76 9.38
C LEU A 231 3.93 7.47 8.57
N GLU A 232 2.84 6.71 8.40
CA GLU A 232 2.80 5.51 7.56
C GLU A 232 3.21 5.82 6.10
N ALA A 233 2.59 6.83 5.50
CA ALA A 233 2.95 7.29 4.15
C ALA A 233 4.42 7.74 4.07
N GLY A 234 4.90 8.48 5.08
CA GLY A 234 6.28 8.95 5.15
C GLY A 234 7.29 7.80 5.19
N VAL A 235 7.16 6.86 6.13
CA VAL A 235 8.15 5.78 6.30
C VAL A 235 8.11 4.74 5.18
N THR A 236 6.95 4.54 4.54
CA THR A 236 6.84 3.68 3.36
C THR A 236 7.39 4.37 2.12
N ALA A 237 7.15 5.66 1.95
CA ALA A 237 7.66 6.43 0.80
C ALA A 237 9.17 6.64 0.91
N ASN A 238 9.68 6.99 2.10
CA ASN A 238 11.08 7.22 2.39
C ASN A 238 11.54 6.38 3.59
N PRO A 239 12.04 5.16 3.37
CA PRO A 239 12.53 4.32 4.46
C PRO A 239 13.70 4.92 5.24
N SER A 240 14.36 5.97 4.74
CA SER A 240 15.44 6.64 5.49
C SER A 240 14.95 7.34 6.76
N LEU A 241 13.64 7.58 6.90
CA LEU A 241 13.01 8.05 8.13
C LEU A 241 13.06 7.03 9.27
N LEU A 242 13.34 5.76 8.95
CA LEU A 242 13.57 4.70 9.92
C LEU A 242 15.07 4.57 10.22
N PRO A 243 15.45 4.13 11.43
CA PRO A 243 16.84 3.81 11.74
C PRO A 243 17.34 2.67 10.83
N GLU A 244 18.63 2.66 10.52
CA GLU A 244 19.24 1.78 9.51
C GLU A 244 18.86 0.30 9.66
N PHE A 245 18.82 -0.22 10.88
CA PHE A 245 18.46 -1.62 11.15
C PHE A 245 17.00 -1.98 10.90
N LEU A 246 16.11 -0.97 10.81
CA LEU A 246 14.68 -1.12 10.58
C LEU A 246 14.28 -0.74 9.15
N ARG A 247 15.25 -0.41 8.29
CA ARG A 247 14.98 -0.17 6.88
C ARG A 247 14.74 -1.50 6.17
N PRO A 248 13.89 -1.53 5.14
CA PRO A 248 13.71 -2.73 4.34
C PRO A 248 15.02 -3.06 3.62
N ASP A 249 15.49 -4.30 3.76
CA ASP A 249 16.64 -4.84 3.04
C ASP A 249 16.14 -5.85 2.00
N ASP A 250 16.19 -5.46 0.72
CA ASP A 250 15.71 -6.25 -0.41
C ASP A 250 14.30 -6.85 -0.24
N ALA A 251 13.45 -6.21 0.56
CA ALA A 251 12.14 -6.72 0.96
C ALA A 251 10.97 -6.11 0.16
N ALA A 252 9.92 -6.90 -0.04
CA ALA A 252 8.63 -6.34 -0.44
C ALA A 252 7.99 -5.64 0.77
N ILE A 253 7.38 -4.48 0.55
CA ILE A 253 6.75 -3.67 1.57
C ILE A 253 5.24 -3.75 1.39
N CYS A 254 4.55 -4.24 2.41
CA CYS A 254 3.09 -4.20 2.46
C CYS A 254 2.63 -3.29 3.60
N ARG A 255 1.45 -2.70 3.44
CA ARG A 255 0.81 -1.89 4.47
C ARG A 255 -0.55 -2.44 4.86
N GLN A 256 -1.01 -2.11 6.06
CA GLN A 256 -2.30 -2.54 6.60
C GLN A 256 -2.53 -4.07 6.43
N VAL A 257 -1.50 -4.87 6.73
CA VAL A 257 -1.55 -6.32 6.54
C VAL A 257 -2.42 -6.95 7.63
N PRO A 258 -3.41 -7.80 7.30
CA PRO A 258 -4.22 -8.49 8.30
C PRO A 258 -3.37 -9.36 9.26
N ILE A 259 -3.31 -9.02 10.55
CA ILE A 259 -2.62 -9.83 11.59
C ILE A 259 -3.59 -10.19 12.72
N SER A 260 -4.73 -10.74 12.34
CA SER A 260 -5.74 -11.20 13.29
C SER A 260 -6.66 -12.28 12.67
N PRO A 261 -7.61 -12.88 13.42
CA PRO A 261 -8.55 -13.82 12.83
C PRO A 261 -9.37 -13.20 11.72
N PHE A 262 -9.91 -14.04 10.84
CA PHE A 262 -11.06 -13.65 10.01
C PHE A 262 -12.17 -13.12 10.90
N LYS A 263 -12.28 -11.79 10.97
CA LYS A 263 -13.37 -11.08 11.65
C LYS A 263 -14.31 -10.52 10.60
N PRO A 264 -15.63 -10.51 10.86
CA PRO A 264 -16.58 -9.88 9.94
C PRO A 264 -16.37 -8.37 9.77
N ARG A 265 -15.80 -7.70 10.79
CA ARG A 265 -15.47 -6.26 10.86
C ARG A 265 -14.32 -6.04 11.85
N ASP A 266 -13.69 -4.86 11.78
CA ASP A 266 -12.66 -4.41 12.73
C ASP A 266 -11.50 -5.42 12.90
N MET A 267 -11.03 -5.94 11.76
CA MET A 267 -9.85 -6.79 11.72
C MET A 267 -8.64 -5.94 12.17
N ASP A 268 -7.79 -6.50 13.04
CA ASP A 268 -6.55 -5.80 13.35
C ASP A 268 -5.58 -5.99 12.17
N GLU A 269 -5.01 -4.88 11.72
CA GLU A 269 -4.06 -4.77 10.61
C GLU A 269 -2.76 -4.18 11.14
N ALA A 270 -1.63 -4.70 10.70
CA ALA A 270 -0.33 -4.13 10.99
C ALA A 270 0.02 -3.04 10.00
N ASP A 271 0.53 -1.92 10.51
CA ASP A 271 0.75 -0.72 9.70
C ASP A 271 1.73 -0.97 8.54
N VAL A 272 2.93 -1.51 8.83
CA VAL A 272 3.94 -1.81 7.80
C VAL A 272 4.52 -3.20 8.03
N CYS A 273 4.70 -3.95 6.95
CA CYS A 273 5.23 -5.30 6.97
C CYS A 273 6.30 -5.49 5.88
N TYR A 274 7.38 -6.20 6.22
CA TYR A 274 8.43 -6.57 5.27
C TYR A 274 8.43 -8.07 5.02
N PHE A 275 8.57 -8.43 3.75
CA PHE A 275 8.69 -9.80 3.27
C PHE A 275 10.03 -9.95 2.55
N THR A 276 10.89 -10.80 3.10
CA THR A 276 12.23 -11.05 2.58
C THR A 276 12.29 -12.35 1.78
N GLU A 277 13.45 -12.66 1.20
CA GLU A 277 13.69 -13.93 0.51
C GLU A 277 13.58 -15.14 1.45
N ASP A 278 13.79 -14.95 2.76
CA ASP A 278 13.59 -15.97 3.79
C ASP A 278 12.09 -16.12 4.11
N ARG A 279 11.35 -16.61 3.11
CA ARG A 279 9.89 -16.67 3.12
C ARG A 279 9.33 -17.50 4.27
N ILE A 280 8.34 -16.94 4.97
CA ILE A 280 7.49 -17.65 5.93
C ILE A 280 6.17 -17.97 5.23
N GLN A 281 5.78 -19.25 5.26
CA GLN A 281 4.55 -19.75 4.61
C GLN A 281 4.46 -19.29 3.13
N ASP A 282 5.50 -19.61 2.36
CA ASP A 282 5.63 -19.28 0.93
C ASP A 282 5.61 -17.78 0.60
N GLY A 283 5.83 -16.92 1.61
CA GLY A 283 5.88 -15.47 1.46
C GLY A 283 4.53 -14.80 1.71
N THR A 284 3.61 -15.48 2.40
CA THR A 284 2.30 -14.94 2.80
C THR A 284 2.28 -14.39 4.23
N ILE A 285 3.33 -14.68 5.02
CA ILE A 285 3.54 -14.14 6.37
C ILE A 285 4.80 -13.24 6.37
N PRO A 286 4.74 -12.05 6.99
CA PRO A 286 5.87 -11.13 7.01
C PRO A 286 6.99 -11.59 7.94
N ASN A 287 8.22 -11.26 7.58
CA ASN A 287 9.41 -11.41 8.42
C ASN A 287 9.47 -10.34 9.50
N THR A 288 9.04 -9.12 9.16
CA THR A 288 9.05 -7.96 10.05
C THR A 288 7.69 -7.31 10.07
N VAL A 289 7.22 -6.98 11.27
CA VAL A 289 6.00 -6.21 11.52
C VAL A 289 6.38 -4.92 12.23
N ILE A 290 5.94 -3.78 11.72
CA ILE A 290 6.16 -2.47 12.33
C ILE A 290 4.81 -1.85 12.65
N GLU A 291 4.55 -1.63 13.94
CA GLU A 291 3.42 -0.85 14.43
C GLU A 291 3.88 0.60 14.66
N LEU A 292 3.22 1.55 14.02
CA LEU A 292 3.55 2.96 14.05
C LEU A 292 2.69 3.70 15.06
N LYS A 293 3.27 4.65 15.79
CA LYS A 293 2.51 5.59 16.61
C LYS A 293 3.09 7.00 16.46
N ASN A 294 2.30 7.94 15.96
CA ASN A 294 2.75 9.34 15.85
C ASN A 294 2.73 10.10 17.20
N LYS A 295 2.37 9.42 18.28
CA LYS A 295 2.30 9.93 19.65
C LYS A 295 2.92 8.93 20.61
N ARG A 296 3.16 9.39 21.84
CA ARG A 296 3.70 8.55 22.91
C ARG A 296 2.93 7.22 23.04
N ALA A 297 3.62 6.11 22.86
CA ALA A 297 3.09 4.76 22.96
C ALA A 297 2.92 4.32 24.43
N GLY A 298 1.79 3.70 24.72
CA GLY A 298 1.46 3.20 26.07
C GLY A 298 0.76 1.85 26.02
N LYS A 299 -0.13 1.61 27.00
CA LYS A 299 -0.84 0.32 27.15
C LYS A 299 -1.51 -0.16 25.86
N GLY A 300 -2.21 0.72 25.14
CA GLY A 300 -2.95 0.34 23.93
C GLY A 300 -2.04 -0.30 22.89
N ALA A 301 -0.96 0.40 22.55
CA ALA A 301 0.02 -0.06 21.57
C ALA A 301 0.75 -1.33 22.04
N ALA A 302 1.14 -1.42 23.32
CA ALA A 302 1.71 -2.65 23.89
C ALA A 302 0.77 -3.86 23.75
N THR A 303 -0.51 -3.68 24.08
CA THR A 303 -1.50 -4.75 23.95
C THR A 303 -1.85 -5.09 22.51
N GLN A 304 -1.59 -4.19 21.56
CA GLN A 304 -1.82 -4.41 20.13
C GLN A 304 -0.79 -5.37 19.56
N VAL A 305 0.50 -5.06 19.72
CA VAL A 305 1.58 -5.97 19.28
C VAL A 305 1.55 -7.34 19.99
N VAL A 306 1.10 -7.38 21.26
CA VAL A 306 0.87 -8.66 21.96
C VAL A 306 -0.28 -9.46 21.35
N ARG A 307 -1.34 -8.80 20.84
CA ARG A 307 -2.42 -9.51 20.13
C ARG A 307 -1.91 -10.11 18.83
N TYR A 308 -1.07 -9.39 18.08
CA TYR A 308 -0.45 -9.87 16.85
C TYR A 308 0.35 -11.15 17.12
N LEU A 309 1.30 -11.11 18.05
CA LEU A 309 2.12 -12.29 18.37
C LEU A 309 1.29 -13.46 18.90
N LYS A 310 0.31 -13.22 19.77
CA LYS A 310 -0.59 -14.31 20.22
C LYS A 310 -1.34 -14.96 19.07
N TRP A 311 -1.74 -14.17 18.08
CA TRP A 311 -2.41 -14.69 16.89
C TRP A 311 -1.45 -15.46 15.99
N LEU A 312 -0.28 -14.89 15.69
CA LEU A 312 0.76 -15.52 14.87
C LEU A 312 1.24 -16.84 15.47
N HIS A 313 1.56 -16.87 16.77
CA HIS A 313 1.92 -18.11 17.49
C HIS A 313 0.80 -19.16 17.47
N LYS A 314 -0.47 -18.73 17.50
CA LYS A 314 -1.61 -19.65 17.38
C LYS A 314 -1.73 -20.27 15.99
N ARG A 315 -1.31 -19.56 14.94
CA ARG A 315 -1.42 -20.00 13.54
C ARG A 315 -0.20 -20.78 13.07
N LEU A 316 0.99 -20.32 13.44
CA LEU A 316 2.27 -20.79 12.93
C LEU A 316 3.02 -21.67 13.94
N GLY A 317 2.60 -21.69 15.21
CA GLY A 317 3.32 -22.37 16.26
C GLY A 317 4.74 -21.80 16.40
N PRO A 318 5.78 -22.65 16.52
CA PRO A 318 7.17 -22.20 16.68
C PRO A 318 7.71 -21.34 15.53
N GLU A 319 7.16 -21.43 14.32
CA GLU A 319 7.60 -20.59 13.20
C GLU A 319 7.37 -19.09 13.45
N ALA A 320 6.40 -18.74 14.31
CA ALA A 320 6.15 -17.36 14.70
C ALA A 320 7.34 -16.71 15.43
N GLU A 321 8.28 -17.49 15.99
CA GLU A 321 9.51 -16.97 16.62
C GLU A 321 10.45 -16.28 15.62
N GLN A 322 10.31 -16.56 14.31
CA GLN A 322 11.10 -15.95 13.25
C GLN A 322 10.65 -14.52 12.92
N ILE A 323 9.48 -14.11 13.41
CA ILE A 323 8.89 -12.81 13.10
C ILE A 323 9.38 -11.78 14.10
N GLU A 324 9.96 -10.70 13.60
CA GLU A 324 10.37 -9.55 14.40
C GLU A 324 9.24 -8.51 14.46
N VAL A 325 8.92 -8.03 15.67
CA VAL A 325 7.87 -7.02 15.86
C VAL A 325 8.47 -5.75 16.45
N TYR A 326 8.38 -4.67 15.70
CA TYR A 326 8.82 -3.35 16.10
C TYR A 326 7.62 -2.47 16.41
N LEU A 327 7.75 -1.67 17.46
CA LEU A 327 6.86 -0.54 17.71
C LEU A 327 7.67 0.74 17.60
N TYR A 328 7.35 1.55 16.60
CA TYR A 328 8.04 2.80 16.29
C TYR A 328 7.19 4.01 16.73
N ALA A 329 7.70 4.80 17.67
CA ALA A 329 6.94 5.90 18.29
C ALA A 329 7.86 7.02 18.81
N PRO A 330 7.41 8.27 19.00
CA PRO A 330 8.28 9.33 19.51
C PRO A 330 8.78 9.06 20.94
N SER A 331 8.00 8.34 21.76
CA SER A 331 8.42 7.89 23.09
C SER A 331 7.48 6.84 23.67
N PHE A 332 7.87 6.24 24.80
CA PHE A 332 7.09 5.22 25.50
C PHE A 332 6.73 5.65 26.92
N THR A 333 5.60 5.16 27.43
CA THR A 333 5.27 5.28 28.87
C THR A 333 6.11 4.32 29.70
N GLY A 334 6.47 4.70 30.94
CA GLY A 334 7.25 3.83 31.83
C GLY A 334 6.54 2.51 32.24
N THR A 335 5.23 2.40 32.00
CA THR A 335 4.47 1.17 32.25
C THR A 335 4.36 0.26 31.03
N PHE A 336 4.90 0.65 29.87
CA PHE A 336 4.75 -0.08 28.61
C PHE A 336 5.17 -1.55 28.74
N ASN A 337 6.39 -1.80 29.22
CA ASN A 337 6.94 -3.16 29.35
C ASN A 337 6.12 -4.03 30.31
N GLY A 338 5.43 -3.43 31.29
CA GLY A 338 4.55 -4.16 32.21
C GLY A 338 3.31 -4.79 31.55
N TYR A 339 3.05 -4.48 30.28
CA TYR A 339 1.98 -5.09 29.49
C TYR A 339 2.47 -6.13 28.49
N ILE A 340 3.79 -6.35 28.37
CA ILE A 340 4.39 -7.35 27.50
C ILE A 340 4.63 -8.63 28.32
N PRO A 341 4.00 -9.77 27.97
CA PRO A 341 4.30 -11.06 28.58
C PRO A 341 5.76 -11.47 28.38
N GLU A 342 6.35 -12.16 29.36
CA GLU A 342 7.77 -12.58 29.33
C GLU A 342 8.12 -13.33 28.03
N GLU A 343 7.23 -14.21 27.56
CA GLU A 343 7.37 -15.02 26.35
C GLU A 343 7.51 -14.21 25.04
N PHE A 344 7.10 -12.93 25.02
CA PHE A 344 7.20 -12.06 23.83
C PHE A 344 8.25 -10.97 23.95
N THR A 345 8.99 -10.95 25.07
CA THR A 345 9.97 -9.90 25.35
C THR A 345 11.03 -9.85 24.25
N ASP A 346 11.54 -11.00 23.82
CA ASP A 346 12.63 -11.05 22.84
C ASP A 346 12.18 -10.73 21.40
N GLN A 347 10.88 -10.87 21.10
CA GLN A 347 10.32 -10.59 19.77
C GLN A 347 9.83 -9.15 19.60
N ILE A 348 9.41 -8.50 20.69
CA ILE A 348 8.89 -7.12 20.65
C ILE A 348 10.01 -6.13 20.97
N GLN A 349 10.24 -5.21 20.05
CA GLN A 349 11.25 -4.19 20.18
C GLN A 349 10.63 -2.80 20.14
N LYS A 350 11.00 -1.95 21.10
CA LYS A 350 10.63 -0.54 21.10
C LYS A 350 11.71 0.27 20.40
N VAL A 351 11.31 1.10 19.47
CA VAL A 351 12.21 2.02 18.76
C VAL A 351 11.61 3.41 18.86
N ASP A 352 12.38 4.35 19.41
CA ASP A 352 11.98 5.75 19.37
C ASP A 352 12.49 6.47 18.11
N PHE A 353 11.97 7.67 17.84
CA PHE A 353 12.34 8.43 16.64
C PHE A 353 13.81 8.87 16.61
N SER A 354 14.50 8.87 17.76
CA SER A 354 15.96 9.02 17.79
C SER A 354 16.73 7.80 17.29
N GLY A 355 16.04 6.68 17.03
CA GLY A 355 16.63 5.41 16.62
C GLY A 355 17.17 4.57 17.78
N ASP A 356 16.91 4.97 19.04
CA ASP A 356 17.37 4.23 20.21
C ASP A 356 16.48 2.99 20.42
N ARG A 357 17.09 1.82 20.22
CA ARG A 357 16.45 0.53 20.52
C ARG A 357 16.37 0.35 22.03
N GLN A 358 15.16 0.37 22.57
CA GLN A 358 14.93 0.14 23.99
C GLN A 358 14.52 -1.32 24.20
N THR A 359 15.39 -2.11 24.84
CA THR A 359 15.06 -3.49 25.19
C THR A 359 13.82 -3.52 26.10
N THR A 360 12.96 -4.49 25.84
CA THR A 360 11.78 -4.83 26.64
C THR A 360 12.17 -5.55 27.95
N LEU A 361 13.36 -6.15 27.99
CA LEU A 361 14.02 -6.58 29.22
C LEU A 361 14.37 -5.35 30.06
N GLY A 362 13.75 -5.24 31.23
CA GLY A 362 13.89 -4.09 32.11
C GLY A 362 15.27 -4.01 32.76
N GLU A 363 15.95 -2.90 32.52
CA GLU A 363 16.39 -1.92 33.53
C GLU A 363 16.33 -0.52 32.94
#